data_AF-A0A9P5AAA7-F1
#
_entry.id   AF-A0A9P5AAA7-F1
#
_cell.length_a   1.000
_cell.length_b   1.000
_cell.length_c   1.000
_cell.angle_alpha   90.00
_cell.angle_beta   90.00
_cell.angle_gamma   90.00
#
_symmetry.space_group_name_H-M   'P 1'
#
loop_
_entity.id
_entity.type
_entity.pdbx_description
1 polymer ?
#
loop_
_entity_poly.entity_id
_entity_poly.type
_entity_poly.pdbx_seq_one_letter_code
_entity_poly.pdbx_strand_id
1 'polypeptide(L)'
;MMEFVRDKRKEQYGTEDSFGVTTQIFVGDLYRKLGAEEEALKNIKPALDFRRGFWLISHFLTLDTAIILAITYRDFGKDDESAEIIEELEEHAGLDREQNLVRACQVKHLRALLLFEDGKVNQPINMLESLLIKTDEKYNNRALQWVRLDLAYMLRYRGGEGDEDLAKSLFDGIVTDQTNDLNDEPDPPRWLEVAERALKLLRVGNTNGANDLLRKEKLRWAREEALWIWLGVPAADTGWMRLPKGLGDDNM
;
A
#
# COMPACT_ATOMS: atom_id res chain seq x y z
N MET A 1 -15.43 19.42 3.16
CA MET A 1 -15.41 19.79 1.73
C MET A 1 -15.81 18.61 0.83
N MET A 2 -15.18 17.43 0.94
CA MET A 2 -15.49 16.28 0.06
C MET A 2 -16.91 15.74 0.22
N GLU A 3 -17.47 15.68 1.43
CA GLU A 3 -18.87 15.32 1.66
C GLU A 3 -19.84 16.24 0.92
N PHE A 4 -19.61 17.56 0.99
CA PHE A 4 -20.41 18.54 0.27
C PHE A 4 -20.36 18.32 -1.25
N VAL A 5 -19.18 18.00 -1.80
CA VAL A 5 -19.03 17.69 -3.23
C VAL A 5 -19.80 16.41 -3.58
N ARG A 6 -19.69 15.34 -2.79
CA ARG A 6 -20.45 14.09 -2.97
C ARG A 6 -21.95 14.37 -2.99
N ASP A 7 -22.44 15.11 -2.00
CA ASP A 7 -23.87 15.36 -1.82
C ASP A 7 -24.42 16.25 -2.92
N LYS A 8 -23.71 17.30 -3.32
CA LYS A 8 -24.08 18.16 -4.45
C LYS A 8 -24.05 17.44 -5.78
N ARG A 9 -23.06 16.57 -6.00
CA ARG A 9 -23.00 15.77 -7.22
C ARG A 9 -24.18 14.80 -7.30
N LYS A 10 -24.51 14.14 -6.18
CA LYS A 10 -25.67 13.25 -6.07
C LYS A 10 -26.99 13.99 -6.29
N GLU A 11 -27.14 15.19 -5.73
CA GLU A 11 -28.33 16.04 -5.93
C GLU A 11 -28.52 16.43 -7.41
N GLN A 12 -27.43 16.81 -8.10
CA GLN A 12 -27.50 17.35 -9.45
C GLN A 12 -27.57 16.27 -10.55
N TYR A 13 -26.91 15.12 -10.35
CA TYR A 13 -26.74 14.11 -11.40
C TYR A 13 -27.27 12.72 -11.01
N GLY A 14 -27.82 12.58 -9.80
CA GLY A 14 -28.38 11.32 -9.31
C GLY A 14 -27.34 10.38 -8.70
N THR A 15 -27.80 9.22 -8.23
CA THR A 15 -26.99 8.22 -7.52
C THR A 15 -26.13 7.35 -8.44
N GLU A 16 -26.38 7.42 -9.75
CA GLU A 16 -25.71 6.60 -10.77
C GLU A 16 -24.63 7.37 -11.55
N ASP A 17 -24.34 8.62 -11.16
CA ASP A 17 -23.25 9.39 -11.75
C ASP A 17 -21.89 8.81 -11.35
N SER A 18 -21.12 8.33 -12.33
CA SER A 18 -19.81 7.69 -12.11
C SER A 18 -18.81 8.61 -11.37
N PHE A 19 -18.88 9.93 -11.60
CA PHE A 19 -18.07 10.90 -10.85
C PHE A 19 -18.55 11.05 -9.40
N GLY A 20 -19.86 11.05 -9.17
CA GLY A 20 -20.48 11.02 -7.84
C GLY A 20 -20.04 9.79 -7.05
N VAL A 21 -20.06 8.61 -7.67
CA VAL A 21 -19.56 7.35 -7.08
C VAL A 21 -18.07 7.46 -6.74
N THR A 22 -17.27 8.04 -7.62
CA THR A 22 -15.85 8.28 -7.36
C THR A 22 -15.65 9.18 -6.13
N THR A 23 -16.41 10.27 -6.02
CA THR A 23 -16.37 11.19 -4.86
C THR A 23 -16.82 10.48 -3.58
N GLN A 24 -17.84 9.63 -3.68
CA GLN A 24 -18.32 8.82 -2.58
C GLN A 24 -17.23 7.89 -2.04
N ILE A 25 -16.47 7.23 -2.90
CA ILE A 25 -15.35 6.37 -2.46
C ILE A 25 -14.27 7.19 -1.75
N PHE A 26 -13.92 8.37 -2.24
CA PHE A 26 -12.97 9.26 -1.54
C PHE A 26 -13.45 9.65 -0.14
N VAL A 27 -14.74 9.95 0.01
CA VAL A 27 -15.32 10.26 1.33
C VAL A 27 -15.25 9.04 2.25
N GLY A 28 -15.53 7.84 1.73
CA GLY A 28 -15.38 6.61 2.49
C GLY A 28 -13.94 6.32 2.92
N ASP A 29 -12.96 6.50 2.04
CA ASP A 29 -11.54 6.33 2.37
C ASP A 29 -11.06 7.37 3.40
N LEU A 30 -11.61 8.59 3.38
CA LEU A 30 -11.36 9.58 4.41
C LEU A 30 -11.90 9.11 5.77
N TYR A 31 -13.14 8.63 5.82
CA TYR A 31 -13.71 8.09 7.06
C TYR A 31 -12.92 6.89 7.59
N ARG A 32 -12.44 6.00 6.71
CA ARG A 32 -11.54 4.90 7.09
C ARG A 32 -10.31 5.43 7.83
N LYS A 33 -9.62 6.41 7.24
CA LYS A 33 -8.42 7.03 7.86
C LYS A 33 -8.71 7.77 9.17
N LEU A 34 -9.96 8.19 9.37
CA LEU A 34 -10.43 8.80 10.62
C LEU A 34 -10.91 7.77 11.66
N GLY A 35 -10.92 6.48 11.34
CA GLY A 35 -11.40 5.41 12.22
C GLY A 35 -12.92 5.30 12.30
N ALA A 36 -13.66 5.89 11.36
CA ALA A 36 -15.13 5.88 11.31
C ALA A 36 -15.63 4.74 10.41
N GLU A 37 -15.76 3.53 10.99
CA GLU A 37 -16.10 2.31 10.27
C GLU A 37 -17.44 2.38 9.53
N GLU A 38 -18.51 2.78 10.23
CA GLU A 38 -19.86 2.79 9.66
C GLU A 38 -19.93 3.74 8.46
N GLU A 39 -19.37 4.93 8.60
CA GLU A 39 -19.33 5.94 7.55
C GLU A 39 -18.44 5.51 6.38
N ALA A 40 -17.31 4.86 6.64
CA ALA A 40 -16.45 4.32 5.58
C ALA A 40 -17.20 3.27 4.74
N LEU A 41 -17.78 2.26 5.39
CA LEU A 41 -18.48 1.16 4.72
C LEU A 41 -19.77 1.62 4.03
N LYS A 42 -20.51 2.56 4.63
CA LYS A 42 -21.70 3.19 4.04
C LYS A 42 -21.41 3.90 2.73
N ASN A 43 -20.18 4.37 2.53
CA ASN A 43 -19.76 5.01 1.29
C ASN A 43 -19.17 3.99 0.30
N ILE A 44 -18.25 3.13 0.73
CA ILE A 44 -17.45 2.28 -0.18
C ILE A 44 -18.22 1.07 -0.69
N LYS A 45 -18.99 0.36 0.15
CA LYS A 45 -19.73 -0.84 -0.24
C LYS A 45 -20.72 -0.59 -1.39
N PRO A 46 -21.67 0.36 -1.28
CA PRO A 46 -22.61 0.63 -2.38
C PRO A 46 -21.91 1.18 -3.63
N ALA A 47 -20.74 1.81 -3.51
CA ALA A 47 -19.97 2.26 -4.66
C ALA A 47 -19.33 1.08 -5.43
N LEU A 48 -18.86 0.05 -4.72
CA LEU A 48 -18.40 -1.20 -5.35
C LEU A 48 -19.55 -1.93 -6.03
N ASP A 49 -20.70 -2.06 -5.34
CA ASP A 49 -21.89 -2.71 -5.89
C ASP A 49 -22.36 -2.03 -7.17
N PHE A 50 -22.37 -0.69 -7.18
CA PHE A 50 -22.63 0.09 -8.38
C PHE A 50 -21.62 -0.25 -9.49
N ARG A 51 -20.32 -0.19 -9.22
CA ARG A 51 -19.28 -0.46 -10.24
C ARG A 51 -19.41 -1.89 -10.80
N ARG A 52 -19.76 -2.88 -9.97
CA ARG A 52 -20.02 -4.27 -10.39
C ARG A 52 -21.24 -4.42 -11.29
N GLY A 53 -22.24 -3.54 -11.16
CA GLY A 53 -23.40 -3.50 -12.05
C GLY A 53 -23.05 -3.13 -13.49
N PHE A 54 -21.91 -2.48 -13.73
CA PHE A 54 -21.49 -2.01 -15.07
C PHE A 54 -20.22 -2.69 -15.58
N TRP A 55 -19.29 -3.03 -14.69
CA TRP A 55 -17.97 -3.53 -15.07
C TRP A 55 -17.55 -4.74 -14.25
N LEU A 56 -16.89 -5.70 -14.92
CA LEU A 56 -16.22 -6.81 -14.28
C LEU A 56 -15.16 -6.33 -13.27
N ILE A 57 -14.79 -7.18 -12.31
CA ILE A 57 -13.76 -6.89 -11.30
C ILE A 57 -12.38 -6.57 -11.92
N SER A 58 -12.09 -7.03 -13.14
CA SER A 58 -10.87 -6.71 -13.88
C SER A 58 -10.84 -5.30 -14.49
N HIS A 59 -11.94 -4.55 -14.44
CA HIS A 59 -11.95 -3.15 -14.83
C HIS A 59 -11.30 -2.29 -13.74
N PHE A 60 -10.35 -1.42 -14.12
CA PHE A 60 -9.50 -0.69 -13.18
C PHE A 60 -10.26 0.07 -12.08
N LEU A 61 -11.42 0.67 -12.41
CA LEU A 61 -12.26 1.33 -11.40
C LEU A 61 -12.84 0.33 -10.38
N THR A 62 -13.40 -0.79 -10.84
CA THR A 62 -13.98 -1.80 -9.95
C THR A 62 -12.89 -2.44 -9.09
N LEU A 63 -11.76 -2.75 -9.71
CA LEU A 63 -10.57 -3.30 -9.07
C LEU A 63 -10.06 -2.38 -7.95
N ASP A 64 -9.84 -1.09 -8.24
CA ASP A 64 -9.34 -0.13 -7.25
C ASP A 64 -10.31 0.03 -6.06
N THR A 65 -11.62 0.06 -6.33
CA THR A 65 -12.62 0.12 -5.25
C THR A 65 -12.63 -1.15 -4.41
N ALA A 66 -12.47 -2.32 -5.03
CA ALA A 66 -12.37 -3.57 -4.30
C ALA A 66 -11.12 -3.61 -3.41
N ILE A 67 -9.96 -3.17 -3.89
CA ILE A 67 -8.75 -3.03 -3.06
C ILE A 67 -9.00 -2.09 -1.87
N ILE A 68 -9.63 -0.93 -2.11
CA ILE A 68 -9.98 0.02 -1.04
C ILE A 68 -10.92 -0.62 -0.02
N LEU A 69 -11.91 -1.40 -0.47
CA LEU A 69 -12.84 -2.08 0.43
C LEU A 69 -12.13 -3.18 1.25
N ALA A 70 -11.23 -3.96 0.63
CA ALA A 70 -10.42 -4.95 1.33
C ALA A 70 -9.55 -4.30 2.42
N ILE A 71 -8.86 -3.19 2.09
CA ILE A 71 -8.12 -2.38 3.07
C ILE A 71 -9.05 -1.94 4.21
N THR A 72 -10.23 -1.42 3.87
CA THR A 72 -11.20 -0.93 4.86
C THR A 72 -11.63 -2.03 5.81
N TYR A 73 -11.95 -3.22 5.29
CA TYR A 73 -12.32 -4.35 6.12
C TYR A 73 -11.18 -4.78 7.05
N ARG A 74 -9.97 -4.95 6.53
CA ARG A 74 -8.81 -5.29 7.36
C ARG A 74 -8.53 -4.25 8.46
N ASP A 75 -8.58 -2.96 8.13
CA ASP A 75 -8.31 -1.89 9.11
C ASP A 75 -9.26 -1.94 10.31
N PHE A 76 -10.51 -2.35 10.08
CA PHE A 76 -11.55 -2.52 11.11
C PHE A 76 -11.68 -3.95 11.64
N GLY A 77 -10.72 -4.85 11.35
CA GLY A 77 -10.67 -6.21 11.90
C GLY A 77 -11.69 -7.18 11.29
N LYS A 78 -12.21 -6.86 10.10
CA LYS A 78 -13.10 -7.69 9.29
C LYS A 78 -12.29 -8.58 8.35
N ASP A 79 -11.46 -9.43 8.96
CA ASP A 79 -10.42 -10.19 8.27
C ASP A 79 -11.01 -11.16 7.24
N ASP A 80 -12.15 -11.79 7.55
CA ASP A 80 -12.88 -12.69 6.65
C ASP A 80 -13.41 -11.95 5.41
N GLU A 81 -14.12 -10.82 5.60
CA GLU A 81 -14.64 -10.05 4.47
C GLU A 81 -13.51 -9.44 3.61
N SER A 82 -12.36 -9.12 4.22
CA SER A 82 -11.17 -8.72 3.48
C SER A 82 -10.60 -9.88 2.65
N ALA A 83 -10.54 -11.09 3.22
CA ALA A 83 -10.02 -12.27 2.54
C ALA A 83 -10.88 -12.66 1.34
N GLU A 84 -12.22 -12.59 1.45
CA GLU A 84 -13.14 -12.85 0.34
C GLU A 84 -12.88 -11.94 -0.86
N ILE A 85 -12.67 -10.64 -0.63
CA ILE A 85 -12.36 -9.68 -1.71
C ILE A 85 -10.99 -9.98 -2.33
N ILE A 86 -9.99 -10.30 -1.51
CA ILE A 86 -8.65 -10.64 -1.99
C ILE A 86 -8.69 -11.90 -2.88
N GLU A 87 -9.44 -12.91 -2.50
CA GLU A 87 -9.65 -14.13 -3.29
C GLU A 87 -10.28 -13.82 -4.65
N GLU A 88 -11.35 -13.03 -4.67
CA GLU A 88 -11.97 -12.60 -5.93
C GLU A 88 -10.99 -11.80 -6.82
N LEU A 89 -10.18 -10.92 -6.22
CA LEU A 89 -9.18 -10.15 -6.95
C LEU A 89 -8.08 -11.04 -7.56
N GLU A 90 -7.58 -12.00 -6.80
CA GLU A 90 -6.56 -12.94 -7.26
C GLU A 90 -7.07 -13.84 -8.39
N GLU A 91 -8.34 -14.27 -8.34
CA GLU A 91 -8.92 -15.17 -9.32
C GLU A 91 -9.41 -14.47 -10.60
N HIS A 92 -9.90 -13.23 -10.50
CA HIS A 92 -10.72 -12.64 -11.55
C HIS A 92 -10.28 -11.24 -12.01
N ALA A 93 -9.38 -10.56 -11.29
CA ALA A 93 -9.00 -9.19 -11.63
C ALA A 93 -7.92 -9.08 -12.74
N GLY A 94 -7.31 -10.20 -13.16
CA GLY A 94 -6.24 -10.20 -14.15
C GLY A 94 -4.99 -9.48 -13.66
N LEU A 95 -4.55 -9.82 -12.44
CA LEU A 95 -3.38 -9.22 -11.78
C LEU A 95 -2.04 -9.58 -12.46
N ASP A 96 -2.04 -10.56 -13.34
CA ASP A 96 -0.90 -10.99 -14.16
C ASP A 96 -0.55 -10.03 -15.30
N ARG A 97 -1.47 -9.12 -15.65
CA ARG A 97 -1.27 -8.14 -16.72
C ARG A 97 -0.29 -7.04 -16.30
N GLU A 98 0.57 -6.59 -17.22
CA GLU A 98 1.59 -5.57 -16.95
C GLU A 98 1.00 -4.26 -16.38
N GLN A 99 -0.14 -3.81 -16.90
CA GLN A 99 -0.82 -2.61 -16.39
C GLN A 99 -1.37 -2.74 -14.95
N ASN A 100 -1.42 -3.97 -14.42
CA ASN A 100 -1.92 -4.29 -13.09
C ASN A 100 -0.80 -4.63 -12.09
N LEU A 101 0.48 -4.50 -12.45
CA LEU A 101 1.60 -4.85 -11.57
C LEU A 101 1.55 -4.15 -10.21
N VAL A 102 1.19 -2.86 -10.17
CA VAL A 102 1.04 -2.12 -8.90
C VAL A 102 -0.07 -2.75 -8.05
N ARG A 103 -1.22 -3.05 -8.65
CA ARG A 103 -2.37 -3.69 -7.98
C ARG A 103 -2.03 -5.09 -7.50
N ALA A 104 -1.28 -5.86 -8.29
CA ALA A 104 -0.79 -7.18 -7.91
C ALA A 104 0.12 -7.11 -6.66
N CYS A 105 0.98 -6.09 -6.57
CA CYS A 105 1.78 -5.84 -5.37
C CYS A 105 0.90 -5.51 -4.16
N GLN A 106 -0.11 -4.66 -4.34
CA GLN A 106 -1.05 -4.28 -3.27
C GLN A 106 -1.85 -5.47 -2.74
N VAL A 107 -2.40 -6.30 -3.62
CA VAL A 107 -3.20 -7.48 -3.25
C VAL A 107 -2.33 -8.51 -2.52
N LYS A 108 -1.11 -8.77 -3.02
CA LYS A 108 -0.15 -9.66 -2.31
C LYS A 108 0.25 -9.11 -0.95
N HIS A 109 0.46 -7.80 -0.85
CA HIS A 109 0.77 -7.13 0.42
C HIS A 109 -0.37 -7.33 1.43
N LEU A 110 -1.62 -7.08 1.02
CA LEU A 110 -2.81 -7.32 1.84
C LEU A 110 -2.93 -8.78 2.28
N ARG A 111 -2.76 -9.74 1.36
CA ARG A 111 -2.80 -11.17 1.66
C ARG A 111 -1.74 -11.54 2.71
N ALA A 112 -0.51 -11.05 2.54
CA ALA A 112 0.57 -11.29 3.48
C ALA A 112 0.26 -10.72 4.88
N LEU A 113 -0.34 -9.54 4.97
CA LEU A 113 -0.73 -8.95 6.25
C LEU A 113 -1.78 -9.80 6.96
N LEU A 114 -2.83 -10.24 6.26
CA LEU A 114 -3.85 -11.12 6.85
C LEU A 114 -3.25 -12.45 7.33
N LEU A 115 -2.38 -13.07 6.54
CA LEU A 115 -1.70 -14.31 6.94
C LEU A 115 -0.82 -14.09 8.19
N PHE A 116 -0.14 -12.96 8.27
CA PHE A 116 0.67 -12.62 9.44
C PHE A 116 -0.18 -12.43 10.68
N GLU A 117 -1.33 -11.74 10.54
CA GLU A 117 -2.29 -11.48 11.62
C GLU A 117 -3.04 -12.74 12.08
N ASP A 118 -3.14 -13.74 11.21
CA ASP A 118 -3.59 -15.11 11.50
C ASP A 118 -2.48 -15.97 12.15
N GLY A 119 -1.31 -15.38 12.43
CA GLY A 119 -0.19 -16.05 13.12
C GLY A 119 0.69 -16.93 12.23
N LYS A 120 0.50 -16.92 10.91
CA LYS A 120 1.27 -17.75 9.97
C LYS A 120 2.66 -17.18 9.63
N VAL A 121 3.41 -16.67 10.61
CA VAL A 121 4.66 -15.87 10.50
C VAL A 121 5.54 -16.13 9.25
N ASN A 122 5.89 -17.38 8.95
CA ASN A 122 6.79 -17.71 7.84
C ASN A 122 6.16 -17.56 6.44
N GLN A 123 4.87 -17.84 6.29
CA GLN A 123 4.19 -17.78 4.99
C GLN A 123 4.18 -16.37 4.36
N PRO A 124 3.77 -15.30 5.07
CA PRO A 124 3.78 -13.95 4.52
C PRO A 124 5.20 -13.41 4.30
N ILE A 125 6.17 -13.76 5.17
CA ILE A 125 7.58 -13.41 4.96
C ILE A 125 8.07 -13.97 3.62
N ASN A 126 7.92 -15.29 3.41
CA ASN A 126 8.33 -15.94 2.17
C ASN A 126 7.58 -15.37 0.94
N MET A 127 6.31 -15.00 1.10
CA MET A 127 5.50 -14.40 0.05
C MET A 127 6.05 -13.03 -0.38
N LEU A 128 6.36 -12.16 0.58
CA LEU A 128 6.83 -10.80 0.32
C LEU A 128 8.29 -10.79 -0.15
N GLU A 129 9.15 -11.65 0.40
CA GLU A 129 10.51 -11.87 -0.12
C GLU A 129 10.46 -12.31 -1.58
N SER A 130 9.65 -13.34 -1.89
CA SER A 130 9.50 -13.81 -3.27
C SER A 130 8.92 -12.73 -4.18
N LEU A 131 8.06 -11.83 -3.68
CA LEU A 131 7.53 -10.71 -4.45
C LEU A 131 8.67 -9.74 -4.83
N LEU A 132 9.51 -9.36 -3.86
CA LEU A 132 10.63 -8.45 -4.10
C LEU A 132 11.68 -9.05 -5.04
N ILE A 133 12.05 -10.32 -4.85
CA ILE A 133 13.05 -11.01 -5.69
C ILE A 133 12.60 -11.15 -7.14
N LYS A 134 11.32 -11.43 -7.38
CA LYS A 134 10.78 -11.64 -8.74
C LYS A 134 10.45 -10.34 -9.46
N THR A 135 10.37 -9.23 -8.75
CA THR A 135 10.03 -7.94 -9.36
C THR A 135 11.31 -7.30 -9.91
N ASP A 136 11.37 -7.15 -11.22
CA ASP A 136 12.44 -6.39 -11.88
C ASP A 136 12.48 -4.96 -11.35
N GLU A 137 13.69 -4.42 -11.18
CA GLU A 137 13.94 -3.11 -10.62
C GLU A 137 13.18 -1.98 -11.34
N LYS A 138 12.94 -2.11 -12.66
CA LYS A 138 12.16 -1.13 -13.44
C LYS A 138 10.67 -1.09 -13.06
N TYR A 139 10.17 -2.14 -12.41
CA TYR A 139 8.79 -2.25 -11.91
C TYR A 139 8.69 -1.93 -10.41
N ASN A 140 9.78 -1.46 -9.78
CA ASN A 140 9.70 -0.89 -8.43
C ASN A 140 8.64 0.21 -8.40
N ASN A 141 7.80 0.15 -7.37
CA ASN A 141 6.65 1.02 -7.24
C ASN A 141 6.35 1.28 -5.76
N ARG A 142 5.42 2.20 -5.52
CA ARG A 142 5.12 2.70 -4.18
C ARG A 142 4.65 1.60 -3.23
N ALA A 143 3.86 0.65 -3.71
CA ALA A 143 3.39 -0.47 -2.89
C ALA A 143 4.56 -1.35 -2.43
N LEU A 144 5.57 -1.57 -3.27
CA LEU A 144 6.76 -2.33 -2.89
C LEU A 144 7.61 -1.64 -1.83
N GLN A 145 7.53 -0.32 -1.68
CA GLN A 145 8.20 0.39 -0.57
C GLN A 145 7.52 0.09 0.77
N TRP A 146 6.19 -0.03 0.77
CA TRP A 146 5.41 -0.41 1.95
C TRP A 146 5.61 -1.89 2.29
N VAL A 147 5.70 -2.75 1.27
CA VAL A 147 6.09 -4.16 1.43
C VAL A 147 7.45 -4.27 2.14
N ARG A 148 8.46 -3.49 1.74
CA ARG A 148 9.78 -3.51 2.40
C ARG A 148 9.70 -3.16 3.89
N LEU A 149 8.97 -2.10 4.25
CA LEU A 149 8.80 -1.71 5.65
C LEU A 149 8.11 -2.81 6.47
N ASP A 150 7.01 -3.37 5.96
CA ASP A 150 6.26 -4.38 6.68
C ASP A 150 6.99 -5.72 6.73
N LEU A 151 7.70 -6.11 5.67
CA LEU A 151 8.55 -7.29 5.66
C LEU A 151 9.73 -7.15 6.65
N ALA A 152 10.38 -5.99 6.67
CA ALA A 152 11.44 -5.70 7.65
C ALA A 152 10.93 -5.85 9.09
N TYR A 153 9.70 -5.42 9.36
CA TYR A 153 9.06 -5.68 10.64
C TYR A 153 8.80 -7.17 10.87
N MET A 154 8.21 -7.89 9.91
CA MET A 154 7.87 -9.31 10.07
C MET A 154 9.12 -10.16 10.33
N LEU A 155 10.24 -9.84 9.67
CA LEU A 155 11.55 -10.46 9.91
C LEU A 155 12.04 -10.21 11.33
N ARG A 156 12.02 -8.95 11.79
CA ARG A 156 12.41 -8.61 13.17
C ARG A 156 11.50 -9.25 14.22
N TYR A 157 10.21 -9.38 13.90
CA TYR A 157 9.25 -10.08 14.75
C TYR A 157 9.55 -11.59 14.83
N ARG A 158 9.90 -12.22 13.69
CA ARG A 158 10.29 -13.63 13.64
C ARG A 158 11.58 -13.88 14.44
N GLY A 159 12.56 -13.00 14.33
CA GLY A 159 13.80 -13.01 15.14
C GLY A 159 14.69 -14.23 14.88
N GLY A 160 14.63 -14.82 13.67
CA GLY A 160 15.49 -15.91 13.24
C GLY A 160 16.92 -15.46 12.95
N GLU A 161 17.83 -16.42 12.79
CA GLU A 161 19.21 -16.16 12.38
C GLU A 161 19.24 -15.50 10.99
N GLY A 162 19.89 -14.34 10.88
CA GLY A 162 19.97 -13.56 9.64
C GLY A 162 18.79 -12.62 9.36
N ASP A 163 17.70 -12.67 10.15
CA ASP A 163 16.51 -11.85 9.90
C ASP A 163 16.78 -10.35 10.01
N GLU A 164 17.62 -9.94 10.96
CA GLU A 164 17.97 -8.53 11.15
C GLU A 164 18.84 -7.99 10.00
N ASP A 165 19.73 -8.82 9.45
CA ASP A 165 20.57 -8.44 8.32
C ASP A 165 19.73 -8.36 7.04
N LEU A 166 18.84 -9.34 6.82
CA LEU A 166 17.88 -9.31 5.74
C LEU A 166 16.94 -8.11 5.85
N ALA A 167 16.43 -7.80 7.05
CA ALA A 167 15.56 -6.64 7.27
C ALA A 167 16.23 -5.32 6.88
N LYS A 168 17.54 -5.16 7.14
CA LYS A 168 18.32 -4.00 6.70
C LYS A 168 18.54 -3.99 5.19
N SER A 169 18.88 -5.13 4.59
CA SER A 169 19.20 -5.21 3.17
C SER A 169 17.99 -4.93 2.26
N LEU A 170 16.76 -4.99 2.78
CA LEU A 170 15.56 -4.60 2.04
C LEU A 170 15.58 -3.14 1.56
N PHE A 171 16.40 -2.30 2.17
CA PHE A 171 16.51 -0.86 1.88
C PHE A 171 17.69 -0.50 0.98
N ASP A 172 18.39 -1.49 0.46
CA ASP A 172 19.44 -1.33 -0.54
C ASP A 172 18.90 -0.70 -1.84
N GLY A 173 19.63 0.25 -2.40
CA GLY A 173 19.31 0.95 -3.64
C GLY A 173 18.12 1.90 -3.56
N ILE A 174 17.58 2.16 -2.36
CA ILE A 174 16.44 3.10 -2.16
C ILE A 174 16.92 4.55 -2.20
N VAL A 175 18.12 4.80 -1.70
CA VAL A 175 18.76 6.11 -1.65
C VAL A 175 20.06 6.09 -2.42
N THR A 176 20.54 7.25 -2.83
CA THR A 176 21.82 7.39 -3.51
C THR A 176 22.43 8.75 -3.18
N ASP A 177 23.74 8.89 -3.41
CA ASP A 177 24.43 10.17 -3.27
C ASP A 177 24.35 11.03 -4.56
N GLN A 178 25.14 12.09 -4.62
CA GLN A 178 25.22 12.98 -5.77
C GLN A 178 26.17 12.49 -6.86
N THR A 179 27.10 11.59 -6.53
CA THR A 179 28.13 11.09 -7.44
C THR A 179 27.64 9.93 -8.29
N ASN A 180 26.55 9.27 -7.89
CA ASN A 180 25.86 8.23 -8.67
C ASN A 180 26.83 7.11 -9.09
N ASP A 181 27.76 6.77 -8.19
CA ASP A 181 28.78 5.75 -8.44
C ASP A 181 28.12 4.38 -8.31
N LEU A 182 27.65 3.87 -9.46
CA LEU A 182 27.01 2.57 -9.62
C LEU A 182 28.06 1.46 -9.57
N ASN A 183 28.83 1.39 -8.49
CA ASN A 183 29.54 0.14 -8.22
C ASN A 183 28.47 -0.83 -7.71
N ASP A 184 28.47 -2.07 -8.20
CA ASP A 184 27.59 -3.17 -7.77
C ASP A 184 27.80 -3.57 -6.28
N GLU A 185 28.33 -2.66 -5.46
CA GLU A 185 28.52 -2.81 -4.03
C GLU A 185 27.21 -2.47 -3.30
N PRO A 186 26.82 -3.26 -2.28
CA PRO A 186 25.68 -2.94 -1.44
C PRO A 186 25.84 -1.59 -0.74
N ASP A 187 24.71 -0.91 -0.52
CA ASP A 187 24.67 0.35 0.20
C ASP A 187 25.30 0.22 1.60
N PRO A 188 26.08 1.22 2.06
CA PRO A 188 26.64 1.22 3.40
C PRO A 188 25.55 1.07 4.47
N PRO A 189 25.82 0.43 5.63
CA PRO A 189 24.82 0.23 6.69
C PRO A 189 24.11 1.52 7.14
N ARG A 190 24.81 2.66 7.09
CA ARG A 190 24.23 3.97 7.40
C ARG A 190 23.15 4.39 6.38
N TRP A 191 23.33 4.08 5.11
CA TRP A 191 22.38 4.41 4.05
C TRP A 191 21.12 3.57 4.17
N LEU A 192 21.25 2.28 4.46
CA LEU A 192 20.13 1.37 4.74
C LEU A 192 19.24 1.91 5.89
N GLU A 193 19.87 2.33 7.01
CA GLU A 193 19.16 2.94 8.14
C GLU A 193 18.43 4.23 7.74
N VAL A 194 19.11 5.11 6.99
CA VAL A 194 18.55 6.39 6.54
C VAL A 194 17.39 6.18 5.56
N ALA A 195 17.51 5.23 4.64
CA ALA A 195 16.47 4.84 3.70
C ALA A 195 15.22 4.31 4.41
N GLU A 196 15.38 3.38 5.36
CA GLU A 196 14.27 2.87 6.16
C GLU A 196 13.54 4.00 6.90
N ARG A 197 14.30 4.90 7.55
CA ARG A 197 13.74 6.03 8.30
C ARG A 197 13.03 7.04 7.39
N ALA A 198 13.60 7.33 6.22
CA ALA A 198 12.98 8.23 5.26
C ALA A 198 11.67 7.64 4.71
N LEU A 199 11.63 6.33 4.43
CA LEU A 199 10.40 5.65 4.01
C LEU A 199 9.33 5.65 5.11
N LYS A 200 9.71 5.45 6.38
CA LYS A 200 8.76 5.57 7.53
C LYS A 200 8.13 6.96 7.58
N LEU A 201 8.93 8.01 7.43
CA LEU A 201 8.45 9.40 7.37
C LEU A 201 7.49 9.62 6.18
N LEU A 202 7.82 9.09 5.00
CA LEU A 202 6.93 9.17 3.84
C LEU A 202 5.60 8.45 4.05
N ARG A 203 5.61 7.29 4.71
CA ARG A 203 4.40 6.48 4.93
C ARG A 203 3.35 7.25 5.73
N VAL A 204 3.78 8.02 6.72
CA VAL A 204 2.91 8.89 7.54
C VAL A 204 2.63 10.26 6.92
N GLY A 205 3.04 10.47 5.65
CA GLY A 205 2.82 11.71 4.92
C GLY A 205 3.80 12.85 5.25
N ASN A 206 4.86 12.58 6.02
CA ASN A 206 5.91 13.56 6.34
C ASN A 206 6.99 13.62 5.25
N THR A 207 6.58 14.01 4.04
CA THR A 207 7.48 14.15 2.88
C THR A 207 8.61 15.15 3.11
N ASN A 208 8.32 16.27 3.79
CA ASN A 208 9.34 17.27 4.09
C ASN A 208 10.39 16.72 5.06
N GLY A 209 9.98 16.03 6.11
CA GLY A 209 10.89 15.39 7.06
C GLY A 209 11.76 14.33 6.41
N ALA A 210 11.19 13.52 5.51
CA ALA A 210 11.94 12.52 4.76
C ALA A 210 13.03 13.18 3.88
N ASN A 211 12.66 14.19 3.09
CA ASN A 211 13.60 14.91 2.22
C ASN A 211 14.65 15.71 3.00
N ASP A 212 14.29 16.26 4.16
CA ASP A 212 15.22 16.96 5.05
C ASP A 212 16.23 16.00 5.68
N LEU A 213 15.80 14.79 6.06
CA LEU A 213 16.69 13.73 6.54
C LEU A 213 17.71 13.34 5.45
N LEU A 214 17.24 13.05 4.24
CA LEU A 214 18.13 12.69 3.13
C LEU A 214 19.14 13.80 2.84
N ARG A 215 18.69 15.06 2.76
CA ARG A 215 19.55 16.22 2.51
C ARG A 215 20.64 16.39 3.58
N LYS A 216 20.32 16.15 4.86
CA LYS A 216 21.30 16.21 5.97
C LYS A 216 22.39 15.15 5.83
N GLU A 217 22.01 13.96 5.36
CA GLU A 217 22.92 12.84 5.12
C GLU A 217 23.60 12.92 3.74
N LYS A 218 23.35 14.00 2.98
CA LYS A 218 23.83 14.21 1.59
C LYS A 218 23.36 13.14 0.60
N LEU A 219 22.20 12.57 0.87
CA LEU A 219 21.53 11.57 0.06
C LEU A 219 20.29 12.17 -0.64
N ARG A 220 19.76 11.42 -1.60
CA ARG A 220 18.48 11.63 -2.27
C ARG A 220 17.84 10.29 -2.57
N TRP A 221 16.56 10.29 -2.96
CA TRP A 221 15.90 9.10 -3.49
C TRP A 221 16.62 8.64 -4.77
N ALA A 222 16.90 7.35 -4.87
CA ALA A 222 17.50 6.79 -6.08
C ALA A 222 16.52 6.85 -7.27
N ARG A 223 15.23 6.63 -6.99
CA ARG A 223 14.13 6.69 -7.98
C ARG A 223 12.89 7.30 -7.34
N GLU A 224 12.67 8.59 -7.54
CA GLU A 224 11.49 9.29 -7.00
C GLU A 224 10.18 8.73 -7.60
N GLU A 225 10.24 8.28 -8.85
CA GLU A 225 9.14 7.68 -9.60
C GLU A 225 8.55 6.45 -8.88
N ALA A 226 9.41 5.68 -8.19
CA ALA A 226 8.98 4.53 -7.41
C ALA A 226 8.16 4.92 -6.17
N LEU A 227 8.06 6.20 -5.84
CA LEU A 227 7.27 6.73 -4.72
C LEU A 227 5.94 7.37 -5.17
N TRP A 228 5.74 7.56 -6.47
CA TRP A 228 4.57 8.27 -6.99
C TRP A 228 3.33 7.38 -7.02
N ILE A 229 2.16 8.01 -6.95
CA ILE A 229 0.86 7.37 -7.17
C ILE A 229 0.50 7.56 -8.64
N TRP A 230 0.78 6.55 -9.46
CA TRP A 230 0.64 6.62 -10.91
C TRP A 230 -0.79 6.39 -11.43
N LEU A 231 -1.63 5.65 -10.71
CA LEU A 231 -2.90 5.12 -11.22
C LEU A 231 -4.02 5.19 -10.17
N GLY A 232 -5.23 5.48 -10.65
CA GLY A 232 -6.50 5.26 -9.94
C GLY A 232 -7.27 6.54 -9.59
N VAL A 233 -8.61 6.42 -9.56
CA VAL A 233 -9.52 7.48 -9.10
C VAL A 233 -10.69 6.86 -8.32
N PRO A 234 -10.63 6.83 -6.97
CA PRO A 234 -9.42 7.00 -6.13
C PRO A 234 -8.38 5.90 -6.38
N ALA A 235 -7.11 6.27 -6.35
CA ALA A 235 -6.02 5.32 -6.25
C ALA A 235 -6.07 4.60 -4.89
N ALA A 236 -6.09 3.27 -4.91
CA ALA A 236 -5.76 2.53 -3.70
C ALA A 236 -4.30 2.82 -3.33
N ASP A 237 -4.03 3.27 -2.11
CA ASP A 237 -2.67 3.37 -1.55
C ASP A 237 -2.62 2.55 -0.27
N THR A 238 -1.68 1.60 -0.22
CA THR A 238 -1.47 0.72 0.93
C THR A 238 -0.63 1.38 2.02
N GLY A 239 -0.12 2.60 1.81
CA GLY A 239 0.69 3.31 2.80
C GLY A 239 -0.04 3.63 4.11
N TRP A 240 -1.35 3.89 4.05
CA TRP A 240 -2.22 4.23 5.19
C TRP A 240 -2.99 3.03 5.75
N MET A 241 -2.58 1.81 5.45
CA MET A 241 -3.13 0.63 6.11
C MET A 241 -2.67 0.60 7.56
N ARG A 242 -3.53 0.05 8.43
CA ARG A 242 -3.14 -0.28 9.80
C ARG A 242 -1.90 -1.18 9.78
N LEU A 243 -0.94 -0.85 10.64
CA LEU A 243 0.29 -1.64 10.82
C LEU A 243 -0.05 -3.10 11.23
N PRO A 244 0.80 -4.07 10.89
CA PRO A 244 0.64 -5.45 11.36
C PRO A 244 0.45 -5.50 12.89
N LYS A 245 -0.46 -6.36 13.39
CA LYS A 245 -0.63 -6.59 14.84
C LYS A 245 0.74 -6.83 15.52
N GLY A 246 1.01 -6.11 16.62
CA GLY A 246 2.26 -6.22 17.39
C GLY A 246 3.33 -5.15 17.10
N LEU A 247 3.23 -4.41 15.98
CA LEU A 247 3.83 -3.09 15.87
C LEU A 247 2.99 -2.22 16.80
N GLY A 248 3.51 -1.89 17.98
CA GLY A 248 2.77 -1.03 18.92
C GLY A 248 2.30 0.26 18.24
N ASP A 249 1.31 0.93 18.84
CA ASP A 249 0.94 2.33 18.54
C ASP A 249 2.07 3.32 18.92
N ASP A 250 3.32 2.85 18.89
CA ASP A 250 4.49 3.65 19.16
C ASP A 250 4.67 4.59 17.98
N ASN A 251 4.14 5.81 18.17
CA ASN A 251 4.65 7.07 17.63
C ASN A 251 5.82 6.86 16.64
N MET A 252 5.48 6.67 15.36
CA MET A 252 6.37 6.89 14.24
C MET A 252 5.93 8.15 13.50
#